data_AF-A0A354B9R8-F1
#
_entry.id   AF-A0A354B9R8-F1
#
_cell.length_a   1.000
_cell.length_b   1.000
_cell.length_c   1.000
_cell.angle_alpha   90.00
_cell.angle_beta   90.00
_cell.angle_gamma   90.00
#
_symmetry.space_group_name_H-M   'P 1'
#
loop_
_entity.id
_entity.type
_entity.pdbx_description
1 polymer ?
#
loop_
_entity_poly.entity_id
_entity_poly.type
_entity_poly.pdbx_seq_one_letter_code
_entity_poly.pdbx_strand_id
1 'polypeptide(L)' 'DETVVTLATAHPAKFPDAVEQATGVRPPLPAHLADLYERTERITDLPNDLATVEDFVDSVRRR' A
#
# COMPACT_ATOMS: atom_id res chain seq x y z
N ASP A 1 9.02 -21.14 -31.73
CA ASP A 1 9.63 -20.39 -30.63
C ASP A 1 9.05 -19.00 -30.58
N GLU A 2 8.18 -18.74 -29.60
CA GLU A 2 7.68 -17.39 -29.33
C GLU A 2 8.08 -16.97 -27.92
N THR A 3 8.41 -15.69 -27.77
CA THR A 3 8.79 -15.10 -26.48
C THR A 3 7.56 -14.72 -25.68
N VAL A 4 7.45 -15.23 -24.45
CA VAL A 4 6.43 -14.80 -23.49
C VAL A 4 6.99 -13.67 -22.63
N VAL A 5 6.22 -12.60 -22.47
CA VAL A 5 6.52 -11.49 -21.56
C VAL A 5 5.46 -11.46 -20.46
N THR A 6 5.91 -11.43 -19.19
CA THR A 6 5.03 -11.35 -18.02
C THR A 6 5.30 -10.06 -17.26
N LEU A 7 4.24 -9.35 -16.85
CA LEU A 7 4.34 -8.12 -16.07
C LEU A 7 4.37 -8.44 -14.57
N ALA A 8 5.46 -8.05 -13.89
CA ALA A 8 5.50 -8.05 -12.43
C ALA A 8 4.75 -6.83 -11.89
N THR A 9 3.47 -7.00 -11.55
CA THR A 9 2.55 -5.89 -11.21
C THR A 9 2.78 -5.30 -9.81
N ALA A 10 3.52 -5.99 -8.94
CA ALA A 10 3.81 -5.55 -7.58
C ALA A 10 5.16 -6.09 -7.07
N HIS A 11 5.75 -5.34 -6.14
CA HIS A 11 6.91 -5.79 -5.36
C HIS A 11 6.48 -6.84 -4.32
N PRO A 12 7.26 -7.92 -4.07
CA PRO A 12 6.91 -8.99 -3.11
C PRO A 12 6.57 -8.49 -1.70
N ALA A 13 7.25 -7.44 -1.22
CA ALA A 13 7.01 -6.85 0.10
C ALA A 13 5.59 -6.25 0.28
N LYS A 14 4.80 -6.10 -0.80
CA LYS A 14 3.37 -5.76 -0.69
C LYS A 14 2.51 -6.93 -0.19
N PHE A 15 2.98 -8.17 -0.35
CA PHE A 15 2.27 -9.40 0.01
C PHE A 15 3.22 -10.36 0.75
N PRO A 16 3.85 -9.92 1.86
CA PRO A 16 4.95 -10.66 2.47
C PRO A 16 4.54 -12.05 2.95
N ASP A 17 3.33 -12.21 3.48
CA ASP A 17 2.85 -13.47 4.05
C ASP A 17 2.64 -14.53 2.96
N ALA A 18 2.06 -14.15 1.81
CA ALA A 18 1.87 -15.05 0.68
C ALA A 18 3.22 -15.50 0.08
N VAL A 19 4.19 -14.58 0.02
CA VAL A 19 5.55 -14.90 -0.46
C VAL A 19 6.28 -15.82 0.52
N GLU A 20 6.18 -15.56 1.82
CA GLU A 20 6.79 -16.38 2.86
C GLU A 20 6.19 -17.79 2.88
N GLN A 21 4.86 -17.91 2.80
CA GLN A 21 4.21 -19.22 2.72
C GLN A 21 4.67 -20.04 1.51
N ALA A 22 4.84 -19.39 0.35
CA ALA A 22 5.20 -20.08 -0.89
C ALA A 22 6.69 -20.40 -1.01
N THR A 23 7.56 -19.59 -0.40
CA THR A 23 9.02 -19.63 -0.65
C THR A 23 9.85 -19.87 0.61
N GLY A 24 9.28 -19.76 1.80
CA GLY A 24 9.99 -19.74 3.07
C GLY A 24 10.79 -18.45 3.33
N VAL A 25 10.72 -17.46 2.43
CA VAL A 25 11.45 -16.20 2.53
C VAL A 25 10.46 -15.06 2.74
N ARG A 26 10.61 -14.33 3.85
CA ARG A 26 9.88 -13.09 4.06
C ARG A 26 10.58 -11.93 3.33
N PRO A 27 9.96 -11.33 2.30
CA PRO A 27 10.61 -10.30 1.51
C PRO A 27 10.82 -9.02 2.33
N PRO A 28 12.03 -8.43 2.34
CA PRO A 28 12.27 -7.17 3.03
C PRO A 28 11.66 -5.99 2.25
N LEU A 29 11.47 -4.87 2.94
CA LEU A 29 11.17 -3.60 2.27
C LEU A 29 12.35 -3.17 1.38
N PRO A 30 12.09 -2.51 0.23
CA PRO A 30 13.14 -1.84 -0.53
C PRO A 30 13.90 -0.82 0.33
N ALA A 31 15.19 -0.62 0.07
CA ALA A 31 16.05 0.23 0.90
C ALA A 31 15.53 1.67 1.10
N HIS A 32 14.91 2.27 0.08
CA HIS A 32 14.33 3.61 0.14
C HIS A 32 13.02 3.70 0.95
N LEU A 33 12.51 2.55 1.42
CA LEU A 33 11.34 2.42 2.28
C LEU A 33 11.70 1.71 3.60
N ALA A 34 12.97 1.56 3.96
CA ALA A 34 13.37 0.78 5.14
C ALA A 34 12.76 1.32 6.45
N ASP A 35 12.52 2.63 6.53
CA ASP A 35 11.92 3.34 7.66
C ASP A 35 10.38 3.43 7.59
N LEU A 36 9.73 2.82 6.59
CA LEU A 36 8.30 3.03 6.31
C LEU A 36 7.40 2.80 7.52
N TYR A 37 7.70 1.77 8.31
CA TYR A 37 6.91 1.41 9.51
C TYR A 37 7.19 2.31 10.72
N GLU A 38 8.21 3.17 10.67
CA GLU A 38 8.59 4.10 11.75
C GLU A 38 7.95 5.48 11.55
N ARG A 39 7.43 5.76 10.35
CA ARG A 39 6.82 7.05 10.01
C ARG A 39 5.48 7.24 10.72
N THR A 40 5.21 8.45 11.17
CA THR A 40 3.91 8.80 11.77
C THR A 40 2.80 8.76 10.73
N GLU A 41 1.77 7.95 10.97
CA GLU A 41 0.55 7.92 10.16
C GLU A 41 -0.28 9.19 10.38
N ARG A 42 -0.90 9.70 9.31
CA ARG A 42 -1.78 10.88 9.34
C ARG A 42 -3.12 10.50 8.72
N ILE A 43 -4.05 10.07 9.55
CA ILE A 43 -5.34 9.51 9.17
C ILE A 43 -6.46 10.26 9.91
N THR A 44 -7.62 10.38 9.28
CA THR A 44 -8.85 10.86 9.92
C THR A 44 -9.92 9.78 9.72
N ASP A 45 -10.35 9.16 10.81
CA ASP A 45 -11.41 8.15 10.77
C ASP A 45 -12.77 8.81 10.54
N LEU A 46 -13.53 8.29 9.58
CA LEU A 46 -14.86 8.75 9.24
C LEU A 46 -15.84 7.56 9.24
N PRO A 47 -17.12 7.77 9.60
CA PRO A 47 -18.14 6.78 9.37
C PRO A 47 -18.30 6.49 7.87
N ASN A 48 -18.78 5.29 7.55
CA ASN A 48 -19.19 4.92 6.19
C ASN A 48 -20.53 5.60 5.84
N ASP A 49 -20.51 6.93 5.78
CA ASP A 49 -21.64 7.80 5.50
C ASP A 49 -21.21 8.83 4.44
N LEU A 50 -21.99 8.92 3.37
CA LEU A 50 -21.61 9.72 2.19
C LEU A 50 -21.49 11.21 2.53
N ALA A 51 -22.49 11.77 3.20
CA ALA A 51 -22.51 13.19 3.53
C ALA A 51 -21.30 13.57 4.40
N THR A 52 -20.97 12.73 5.39
CA THR A 52 -19.81 12.93 6.26
C THR A 52 -18.49 12.95 5.49
N VAL A 53 -18.33 12.07 4.49
CA VAL A 53 -17.11 12.04 3.65
C VAL A 53 -17.03 13.27 2.75
N GLU A 54 -18.14 13.67 2.11
CA GLU A 54 -18.20 14.85 1.25
C GLU A 54 -17.85 16.13 2.03
N ASP A 55 -18.45 16.32 3.21
CA ASP A 55 -18.17 17.45 4.10
C ASP A 55 -16.69 17.51 4.52
N PHE A 56 -16.08 16.35 4.81
CA PHE A 56 -14.66 16.29 5.16
C PHE A 56 -13.76 16.72 3.99
N VAL A 57 -14.02 16.22 2.78
CA VAL A 57 -13.24 16.59 1.57
C VAL A 57 -13.31 18.10 1.34
N ASP A 58 -14.49 18.69 1.47
CA ASP A 58 -14.68 20.14 1.33
C ASP A 58 -13.96 20.94 2.42
N SER A 59 -13.81 20.39 3.63
CA SER A 59 -13.09 21.05 4.72
C SER A 59 -11.56 21.11 4.53
N VAL A 60 -10.97 20.15 3.79
CA VAL A 60 -9.50 20.01 3.64
C VAL A 60 -8.97 20.39 2.26
N ARG A 61 -9.84 20.67 1.29
CA ARG A 61 -9.42 21.10 -0.05
C ARG A 61 -8.62 22.40 0.04
N ARG A 62 -7.47 22.46 -0.63
CA ARG A 62 -6.69 23.69 -0.79
C ARG A 62 -7.40 24.58 -1.82
N ARG A 63 -7.41 25.89 -1.59
CA ARG A 63 -7.89 26.87 -2.58
C ARG A 63 -6.98 26.89 -3.81
#